data_AF-A0A954K9C8-F1
#
_entry.id   AF-A0A954K9C8-F1
#
_cell.length_a   1.000
_cell.length_b   1.000
_cell.length_c   1.000
_cell.angle_alpha   90.00
_cell.angle_beta   90.00
_cell.angle_gamma   90.00
#
_symmetry.space_group_name_H-M   'P 1'
#
loop_
_entity.id
_entity.type
_entity.pdbx_description
1 polymer ?
#
loop_
_entity_poly.entity_id
_entity_poly.type
_entity_poly.pdbx_seq_one_letter_code
_entity_poly.pdbx_strand_id
1 'polypeptide(L)'
;TINCLNGISRQTIIQLAQQMEIPIEECRLLPYDVTTADEAFFTSTPYCIMPATKFNGITIGSGEVGPITKKLIGAWSQLVGVDIQEQAQQSLS
;
A
#
# COMPACT_ATOMS: atom_id res chain seq x y z
N THR A 1 14.74 0.46 5.74
CA THR A 1 14.13 1.56 6.54
C THR A 1 15.10 2.60 7.06
N ILE A 2 16.32 2.72 6.50
CA ILE A 2 17.37 3.55 7.12
C ILE A 2 17.07 5.06 7.09
N ASN A 3 16.19 5.55 6.20
CA ASN A 3 15.88 6.99 6.05
C ASN A 3 14.38 7.29 5.78
N CYS A 4 13.46 6.51 6.35
CA CYS A 4 12.01 6.75 6.20
C CYS A 4 11.37 7.12 7.53
N LEU A 5 10.34 7.97 7.52
CA LEU A 5 9.55 8.25 8.72
C LEU A 5 8.94 6.94 9.24
N ASN A 6 8.96 6.76 10.55
CA ASN A 6 8.22 5.68 11.20
C ASN A 6 6.72 6.02 11.21
N GLY A 7 6.10 5.98 10.03
CA GLY A 7 4.73 6.41 9.83
C GLY A 7 3.74 5.47 10.52
N ILE A 8 2.79 6.05 11.24
CA ILE A 8 1.69 5.29 11.87
C ILE A 8 0.94 4.47 10.82
N SER A 9 0.71 5.03 9.63
CA SER A 9 0.01 4.30 8.58
C SER A 9 0.74 3.02 8.14
N ARG A 10 2.08 3.06 8.10
CA ARG A 10 2.90 1.88 7.81
C ARG A 10 2.75 0.83 8.91
N GLN A 11 2.76 1.25 10.17
CA GLN A 11 2.60 0.35 11.31
C GLN A 11 1.23 -0.36 11.26
N THR A 12 0.17 0.39 10.94
CA THR A 12 -1.17 -0.19 10.75
C THR A 12 -1.19 -1.23 9.62
N ILE A 13 -0.55 -0.96 8.47
CA ILE A 13 -0.43 -1.98 7.40
C ILE A 13 0.26 -3.24 7.92
N ILE A 14 1.36 -3.09 8.66
CA ILE A 14 2.11 -4.24 9.17
C ILE A 14 1.24 -5.07 10.11
N GLN A 15 0.49 -4.42 11.01
CA GLN A 15 -0.42 -5.09 11.92
C GLN A 15 -1.55 -5.83 11.18
N LEU A 16 -2.17 -5.19 10.20
CA LEU A 16 -3.22 -5.80 9.37
C LEU A 16 -2.67 -7.01 8.59
N ALA A 17 -1.49 -6.86 7.97
CA ALA A 17 -0.84 -7.94 7.24
C ALA A 17 -0.51 -9.14 8.16
N GLN A 18 -0.05 -8.88 9.39
CA GLN A 18 0.16 -9.94 10.41
C GLN A 18 -1.14 -10.64 10.78
N GLN A 19 -2.22 -9.91 11.01
CA GLN A 19 -3.54 -10.47 11.34
C GLN A 19 -4.11 -11.34 10.20
N MET A 20 -3.75 -11.02 8.96
CA MET A 20 -4.17 -11.75 7.76
C MET A 20 -3.18 -12.84 7.33
N GLU A 21 -2.16 -13.11 8.15
CA GLU A 21 -1.09 -14.09 7.89
C GLU A 21 -0.35 -13.84 6.56
N ILE A 22 -0.27 -12.58 6.14
CA ILE A 22 0.50 -12.17 4.96
C ILE A 22 1.98 -12.05 5.40
N PRO A 23 2.93 -12.74 4.74
CA PRO A 23 4.35 -12.62 5.05
C PRO A 23 4.84 -11.18 4.87
N ILE A 24 5.67 -10.71 5.82
CA ILE A 24 6.23 -9.36 5.80
C ILE A 24 7.73 -9.47 5.98
N GLU A 25 8.47 -8.79 5.11
CA GLU A 25 9.89 -8.60 5.25
C GLU A 25 10.24 -7.11 5.21
N GLU A 26 11.05 -6.67 6.18
CA GLU A 26 11.61 -5.33 6.17
C GLU A 26 13.01 -5.38 5.56
N CYS A 27 13.12 -5.04 4.28
CA CYS A 27 14.37 -5.06 3.54
C CYS A 27 14.71 -3.70 2.93
N ARG A 28 15.89 -3.61 2.30
CA ARG A 28 16.26 -2.45 1.49
C ARG A 28 15.70 -2.66 0.08
N LEU A 29 14.77 -1.80 -0.32
CA LEU A 29 14.24 -1.76 -1.68
C LEU A 29 15.08 -0.85 -2.57
N LEU A 30 15.34 -1.30 -3.79
CA LEU A 30 15.92 -0.58 -4.90
C LEU A 30 14.82 -0.27 -5.93
N PRO A 31 15.03 0.72 -6.83
CA PRO A 31 14.07 1.02 -7.89
C PRO A 31 13.71 -0.20 -8.75
N TYR A 32 14.66 -1.10 -8.98
CA TYR A 32 14.45 -2.34 -9.74
C TYR A 32 13.41 -3.26 -9.10
N ASP A 33 13.41 -3.35 -7.76
CA ASP A 33 12.47 -4.20 -7.01
C ASP A 33 11.03 -3.70 -7.21
N VAL A 34 10.83 -2.39 -7.28
CA VAL A 34 9.51 -1.80 -7.56
C VAL A 34 9.08 -2.06 -9.00
N THR A 35 9.99 -1.93 -9.97
CA THR A 35 9.68 -2.17 -11.38
C THR A 35 9.37 -3.62 -11.72
N THR A 36 9.81 -4.56 -10.89
CA THR A 36 9.62 -6.02 -11.08
C THR A 36 8.63 -6.63 -10.11
N ALA A 37 8.05 -5.84 -9.21
CA ALA A 37 7.04 -6.31 -8.27
C ALA A 37 5.71 -6.63 -8.98
N ASP A 38 4.96 -7.58 -8.40
CA ASP A 38 3.58 -7.88 -8.81
C ASP A 38 2.62 -6.76 -8.40
N GLU A 39 2.87 -6.13 -7.25
CA GLU A 39 2.08 -5.05 -6.70
C GLU A 39 2.97 -4.03 -6.00
N ALA A 40 2.60 -2.75 -6.07
CA ALA A 40 3.20 -1.71 -5.26
C ALA A 40 2.12 -0.77 -4.70
N PHE A 41 2.36 -0.26 -3.51
CA PHE A 41 1.54 0.77 -2.89
C PHE A 41 2.40 1.61 -1.95
N PHE A 42 1.90 2.78 -1.58
CA PHE A 42 2.52 3.63 -0.57
C PHE A 42 1.49 4.06 0.46
N THR A 43 1.98 4.35 1.67
CA THR A 43 1.14 4.79 2.78
C THR A 43 1.35 6.28 3.05
N SER A 44 0.27 7.03 3.25
CA SER A 44 0.32 8.42 3.69
C SER A 44 -0.88 8.73 4.58
N THR A 45 -0.79 9.76 5.42
CA THR A 45 -1.89 10.13 6.33
C THR A 45 -3.20 10.46 5.62
N PRO A 46 -3.25 11.30 4.56
CA PRO A 46 -4.52 11.65 3.92
C PRO A 46 -5.20 10.46 3.22
N TYR A 47 -4.41 9.52 2.70
CA TYR A 47 -4.91 8.45 1.82
C TYR A 47 -4.84 7.05 2.43
N CYS A 48 -4.26 6.90 3.64
CA CYS A 48 -3.95 5.64 4.32
C CYS A 48 -3.04 4.69 3.52
N ILE A 49 -3.59 4.11 2.44
CA ILE A 49 -2.93 3.24 1.47
C ILE A 49 -3.34 3.66 0.06
N MET A 50 -2.35 3.91 -0.80
CA MET A 50 -2.57 4.29 -2.20
C MET A 50 -1.87 3.29 -3.12
N PRO A 51 -2.60 2.56 -3.98
CA PRO A 51 -2.01 1.68 -4.99
C PRO A 51 -1.16 2.45 -5.99
N ALA A 52 -0.04 1.86 -6.40
CA ALA A 52 0.81 2.36 -7.47
C ALA A 52 0.85 1.32 -8.60
N THR A 53 0.30 1.67 -9.76
CA THR A 53 0.28 0.79 -10.94
C THR A 53 1.38 1.12 -11.96
N LYS A 54 2.06 2.25 -11.77
CA LYS A 54 3.19 2.69 -12.59
C LYS A 54 4.28 3.31 -11.73
N PHE A 55 5.53 3.05 -12.08
CA PHE A 55 6.71 3.67 -11.50
C PHE A 55 7.71 4.00 -12.61
N ASN A 56 8.13 5.27 -12.68
CA ASN A 56 9.02 5.78 -13.75
C ASN A 56 8.56 5.43 -15.18
N GLY A 57 7.24 5.48 -15.42
CA GLY A 57 6.65 5.15 -16.72
C GLY A 57 6.54 3.65 -17.03
N ILE A 58 7.09 2.79 -16.17
CA ILE A 58 6.99 1.33 -16.28
C ILE A 58 5.75 0.87 -15.51
N THR A 59 4.95 0.01 -16.15
CA THR A 59 3.80 -0.64 -15.51
C THR A 59 4.29 -1.67 -14.50
N ILE A 60 3.72 -1.63 -13.29
CA ILE A 60 4.00 -2.61 -12.21
C ILE A 60 2.98 -3.74 -12.33
N GLY A 61 3.44 -4.99 -12.29
CA GLY A 61 2.60 -6.17 -12.44
C GLY A 61 1.67 -6.10 -13.66
N SER A 62 0.36 -6.25 -13.43
CA SER A 62 -0.68 -6.16 -14.47
C SER A 62 -1.08 -4.73 -14.84
N GLY A 63 -0.60 -3.72 -14.10
CA GLY A 63 -1.07 -2.33 -14.21
C GLY A 63 -2.43 -2.07 -13.55
N GLU A 64 -2.97 -3.06 -12.84
CA GLU A 64 -4.17 -2.93 -12.02
C GLU A 64 -3.84 -3.02 -10.54
N VAL A 65 -4.78 -2.62 -9.68
CA VAL A 65 -4.64 -2.83 -8.23
C VAL A 65 -4.75 -4.32 -7.92
N GLY A 66 -3.66 -4.89 -7.41
CA GLY A 66 -3.58 -6.31 -7.15
C GLY A 66 -4.32 -6.79 -5.89
N PRO A 67 -4.42 -8.12 -5.72
CA PRO A 67 -5.22 -8.74 -4.66
C PRO A 67 -4.73 -8.45 -3.24
N ILE A 68 -3.43 -8.34 -2.98
CA ILE A 68 -2.91 -8.06 -1.63
C ILE A 68 -3.23 -6.62 -1.23
N THR A 69 -3.03 -5.68 -2.15
CA THR A 69 -3.37 -4.28 -1.93
C THR A 69 -4.87 -4.09 -1.67
N LYS A 70 -5.73 -4.76 -2.45
CA LYS A 70 -7.19 -4.75 -2.24
C LYS A 70 -7.59 -5.31 -0.88
N LYS A 71 -6.97 -6.42 -0.46
CA LYS A 71 -7.20 -7.03 0.86
C LYS A 71 -6.86 -6.08 1.99
N LEU A 72 -5.69 -5.41 1.91
CA LEU A 72 -5.25 -4.44 2.91
C LEU A 72 -6.17 -3.21 2.95
N ILE A 73 -6.62 -2.70 1.79
CA ILE A 73 -7.60 -1.62 1.70
C ILE A 73 -8.88 -1.99 2.44
N GLY A 74 -9.45 -3.17 2.13
CA GLY A 74 -10.68 -3.63 2.76
C GLY A 74 -10.54 -3.82 4.28
N ALA A 75 -9.45 -4.45 4.73
CA ALA A 75 -9.18 -4.66 6.15
C ALA A 75 -9.02 -3.33 6.90
N TRP A 76 -8.37 -2.34 6.29
CA TRP A 76 -8.26 -1.02 6.87
C TRP A 76 -9.61 -0.30 6.94
N SER A 77 -10.39 -0.33 5.87
CA SER A 77 -11.75 0.23 5.87
C SER A 77 -12.61 -0.35 6.98
N GLN A 78 -12.52 -1.66 7.20
CA GLN A 78 -13.20 -2.33 8.32
C GLN A 78 -12.68 -1.86 9.68
N LEU A 79 -11.36 -1.69 9.83
CA LEU A 79 -10.73 -1.23 11.08
C LEU A 79 -11.21 0.17 11.49
N VAL A 80 -11.33 1.10 10.54
CA VAL A 80 -11.69 2.51 10.82
C VAL A 80 -13.19 2.80 10.65
N GLY A 81 -13.95 1.89 10.06
CA GLY A 81 -15.38 2.08 9.80
C GLY A 81 -15.69 3.11 8.72
N VAL A 82 -14.77 3.34 7.78
CA VAL A 82 -14.88 4.33 6.70
C VAL A 82 -14.47 3.71 5.37
N ASP A 83 -15.12 4.10 4.27
CA ASP A 83 -14.67 3.75 2.92
C ASP A 83 -13.45 4.60 2.55
N ILE A 84 -12.26 4.00 2.66
CA ILE A 84 -11.01 4.71 2.38
C ILE A 84 -10.79 4.90 0.87
N GLN A 85 -11.42 4.06 0.04
CA GLN A 85 -11.33 4.19 -1.41
C GLN A 85 -12.10 5.44 -1.86
N GLU A 86 -13.30 5.64 -1.31
CA GLU A 86 -14.09 6.84 -1.57
C GLU A 86 -13.35 8.10 -1.08
N GLN A 87 -12.80 8.08 0.13
CA GLN A 87 -12.02 9.19 0.67
C GLN A 87 -10.81 9.54 -0.21
N ALA A 88 -10.13 8.53 -0.74
CA ALA A 88 -8.99 8.72 -1.64
C ALA A 88 -9.42 9.36 -2.97
N GLN A 89 -10.58 8.97 -3.51
CA GLN A 89 -11.12 9.56 -4.74
C GLN A 89 -11.53 11.03 -4.55
N GLN A 90 -12.20 11.37 -3.46
CA GLN A 90 -12.62 12.75 -3.15
C GLN A 90 -11.44 13.70 -2.96
N SER A 91 -10.31 13.18 -2.47
CA SER A 91 -9.10 13.96 -2.22
C SER A 91 -8.21 14.13 -3.47
N LEU A 92 -8.58 13.51 -4.60
CA LEU A 92 -7.91 13.63 -5.91
C LEU A 92 -8.71 14.46 -6.92
N SER A 93 -9.96 14.80 -6.58
CA SER A 93 -10.87 15.70 -7.32
C SER A 93 -10.81 17.12 -6.77
#